data_AF-A0AA40D346-F1
#
_entry.id   AF-A0AA40D346-F1
#
_cell.length_a   1.000
_cell.length_b   1.000
_cell.length_c   1.000
_cell.angle_alpha   90.00
_cell.angle_beta   90.00
_cell.angle_gamma   90.00
#
_symmetry.space_group_name_H-M   'P 1'
#
loop_
_entity.id
_entity.type
_entity.pdbx_description
1 polymer ?
#
loop_
_entity_poly.entity_id
_entity_poly.type
_entity_poly.pdbx_seq_one_letter_code
_entity_poly.pdbx_strand_id
1 'polypeptide(L)'
;MADSTNLVSSNVSHGEKLDSWAPFPELARASIVQMSQSGPDPGTWEATECLIEWCAKLYRNPTVTDGDVQPLSIDPIPFRTPPKGYNHSDLYGPGGHELPSFAITPAAADSLPSTLPPFDSNRFDVSVGDHEIIRSFVRRMLNFTFVNQDQLTVASAFAYGVDVAALMGNMTDSLTNLIRTGPNATVVEGVVLRPETFISVQWAWLALPIALVLLSAAFLVATLLVSRRHSVPLWKSGLLPYIFHNGLAGEWKEEERRAIYEGRVNKRPEMERRARGIGAKLTRSEEGETRLVRV
;
A
#
# COMPACT_ATOMS: atom_id res chain seq x y z
N MET A 1 -27.41 3.51 50.83
CA MET A 1 -27.38 3.37 49.36
C MET A 1 -28.79 3.64 48.89
N ALA A 2 -29.02 4.75 48.19
CA ALA A 2 -30.33 5.03 47.63
C ALA A 2 -30.60 3.99 46.52
N ASP A 3 -31.68 3.24 46.68
CA ASP A 3 -32.09 2.19 45.74
C ASP A 3 -32.68 2.87 44.51
N SER A 4 -31.89 3.03 43.45
CA SER A 4 -32.35 3.62 42.19
C SER A 4 -33.11 2.54 41.42
N THR A 5 -34.42 2.75 41.21
CA THR A 5 -35.25 1.86 40.39
C THR A 5 -35.23 2.33 38.94
N ASN A 6 -34.81 1.46 38.02
CA ASN A 6 -34.84 1.72 36.59
C ASN A 6 -35.83 0.77 35.93
N LEU A 7 -36.89 1.32 35.33
CA LEU A 7 -37.89 0.56 34.58
C LEU A 7 -37.78 0.93 33.11
N VAL A 8 -37.80 -0.06 32.24
CA VAL A 8 -37.91 0.19 30.80
C VAL A 8 -38.92 -0.75 30.20
N SER A 9 -39.85 -0.19 29.45
CA SER A 9 -40.78 -0.96 28.65
C SER A 9 -40.73 -0.47 27.22
N SER A 10 -40.72 -1.40 26.29
CA SER A 10 -40.91 -1.11 24.89
C SER A 10 -42.20 -1.74 24.40
N ASN A 11 -42.90 -1.01 23.54
CA ASN A 11 -44.05 -1.53 22.83
C ASN A 11 -43.80 -1.36 21.34
N VAL A 12 -43.93 -2.44 20.58
CA VAL A 12 -43.74 -2.42 19.14
C VAL A 12 -45.11 -2.25 18.51
N SER A 13 -45.30 -1.16 17.78
CA SER A 13 -46.54 -0.97 17.04
C SER A 13 -46.61 -2.00 15.92
N HIS A 14 -47.71 -2.74 15.87
CA HIS A 14 -48.10 -3.41 14.64
C HIS A 14 -48.50 -2.31 13.66
N GLY A 15 -47.59 -1.95 12.74
CA GLY A 15 -47.94 -1.13 11.59
C GLY A 15 -49.20 -1.70 10.92
N GLU A 16 -50.02 -0.83 10.33
CA GLU A 16 -51.29 -1.21 9.71
C GLU A 16 -51.09 -2.50 8.91
N LYS A 17 -51.93 -3.51 9.20
CA LYS A 17 -52.10 -4.68 8.34
C LYS A 17 -52.62 -4.18 7.00
N LEU A 18 -51.73 -3.70 6.15
CA LEU A 18 -51.98 -3.70 4.73
C LEU A 18 -51.91 -5.17 4.35
N ASP A 19 -53.03 -5.72 3.90
CA ASP A 19 -53.23 -7.09 3.41
C ASP A 19 -52.39 -7.39 2.15
N SER A 20 -51.09 -7.14 2.25
CA SER A 20 -50.16 -6.98 1.15
C SER A 20 -49.08 -8.03 1.33
N TRP A 21 -49.06 -8.97 0.38
CA TRP A 21 -47.96 -9.91 0.15
C TRP A 21 -46.61 -9.21 -0.12
N ALA A 22 -46.63 -7.90 -0.37
CA ALA A 22 -45.47 -7.10 -0.71
C ALA A 22 -44.66 -6.72 0.55
N PRO A 23 -43.33 -6.86 0.51
CA PRO A 23 -42.45 -6.40 1.58
C PRO A 23 -42.46 -4.85 1.64
N PHE A 24 -42.32 -4.29 2.84
CA PHE A 24 -42.23 -2.84 3.07
C PHE A 24 -40.84 -2.49 3.64
N PRO A 25 -40.32 -1.27 3.48
CA PRO A 25 -39.04 -0.91 4.09
C PRO A 25 -39.07 -0.97 5.62
N GLU A 26 -40.22 -0.70 6.25
CA GLU A 26 -40.33 -0.68 7.71
C GLU A 26 -40.20 -2.09 8.32
N LEU A 27 -39.16 -2.27 9.13
CA LEU A 27 -38.92 -3.48 9.91
C LEU A 27 -39.66 -3.43 11.26
N ALA A 28 -39.44 -2.35 12.02
CA ALA A 28 -40.07 -2.18 13.32
C ALA A 28 -40.22 -0.70 13.67
N ARG A 29 -41.35 -0.38 14.30
CA ARG A 29 -41.59 0.87 15.00
C ARG A 29 -41.87 0.55 16.45
N ALA A 30 -41.09 1.13 17.35
CA ALA A 30 -41.17 0.86 18.78
C ALA A 30 -41.18 2.16 19.57
N SER A 31 -42.05 2.24 20.57
CA SER A 31 -42.01 3.27 21.60
C SER A 31 -41.33 2.70 22.83
N ILE A 32 -40.19 3.28 23.21
CA ILE A 32 -39.43 2.90 24.39
C ILE A 32 -39.71 3.93 25.47
N VAL A 33 -40.21 3.46 26.61
CA VAL A 33 -40.50 4.28 27.79
C VAL A 33 -39.53 3.89 28.89
N GLN A 34 -38.75 4.85 29.34
CA GLN A 34 -37.79 4.71 30.43
C GLN A 34 -38.29 5.49 31.63
N MET A 35 -38.25 4.86 32.80
CA MET A 35 -38.43 5.52 34.09
C MET A 35 -37.13 5.47 34.85
N SER A 36 -36.67 6.63 35.31
CA SER A 36 -35.59 6.73 36.29
C SER A 36 -36.13 7.33 37.58
N GLN A 37 -35.94 6.64 38.69
CA GLN A 37 -36.27 7.14 40.01
C GLN A 37 -35.02 7.11 40.90
N SER A 38 -34.66 8.28 41.42
CA SER A 38 -33.55 8.46 42.35
C SER A 38 -34.09 8.93 43.70
N GLY A 39 -34.16 8.03 44.68
CA GLY A 39 -34.62 8.36 46.02
C GLY A 39 -36.15 8.57 46.13
N PRO A 40 -36.62 9.39 47.10
CA PRO A 40 -38.05 9.54 47.40
C PRO A 40 -38.82 10.45 46.43
N ASP A 41 -38.15 11.07 45.46
CA ASP A 41 -38.76 11.96 44.48
C ASP A 41 -39.62 11.17 43.45
N PRO A 42 -40.66 11.78 42.86
CA PRO A 42 -41.42 11.17 41.79
C PRO A 42 -40.50 10.88 40.59
N GLY A 43 -40.54 9.65 40.07
CA GLY A 43 -39.72 9.24 38.93
C GLY A 43 -40.01 10.04 37.67
N THR A 44 -38.97 10.34 36.90
CA THR A 44 -39.09 10.99 35.59
C THR A 44 -39.30 9.93 34.52
N TRP A 45 -40.23 10.21 33.60
CA TRP A 45 -40.55 9.34 32.46
C TRP A 45 -40.06 10.00 31.18
N GLU A 46 -39.31 9.25 30.38
CA GLU A 46 -38.87 9.64 29.04
C GLU A 46 -39.40 8.63 28.03
N ALA A 47 -39.98 9.11 26.94
CA ALA A 47 -40.54 8.28 25.88
C ALA A 47 -39.86 8.64 24.55
N THR A 48 -39.27 7.64 23.92
CA THR A 48 -38.55 7.76 22.65
C THR A 48 -39.21 6.86 21.62
N GLU A 49 -39.57 7.42 20.47
CA GLU A 49 -40.04 6.66 19.32
C GLU A 49 -38.87 6.30 18.42
N CYS A 50 -38.76 5.03 18.05
CA CYS A 50 -37.72 4.52 17.17
C CYS A 50 -38.36 3.85 15.95
N LEU A 51 -37.87 4.20 14.76
CA LEU A 51 -38.23 3.58 13.49
C LEU A 51 -36.99 2.92 12.90
N ILE A 52 -37.08 1.61 12.65
CA ILE A 52 -36.07 0.84 11.91
C ILE A 52 -36.66 0.47 10.56
N GLU A 53 -36.00 0.93 9.50
CA GLU A 53 -36.38 0.68 8.12
C GLU A 53 -35.17 0.35 7.25
N TRP A 54 -35.44 -0.30 6.12
CA TRP A 54 -34.46 -0.51 5.07
C TRP A 54 -34.12 0.83 4.39
N CYS A 55 -32.82 1.08 4.24
CA CYS A 55 -32.27 2.20 3.50
C CYS A 55 -31.05 1.77 2.70
N ALA A 56 -30.74 2.51 1.64
CA ALA A 56 -29.48 2.40 0.92
C ALA A 56 -28.41 3.25 1.62
N LYS A 57 -27.17 2.77 1.70
CA LYS A 57 -26.02 3.56 2.17
C LYS A 57 -25.20 4.02 0.98
N LEU A 58 -25.06 5.33 0.80
CA LEU A 58 -24.17 5.91 -0.21
C LEU A 58 -22.79 6.17 0.40
N TYR A 59 -21.78 5.49 -0.14
CA TYR A 59 -20.38 5.66 0.26
C TYR A 59 -19.70 6.63 -0.70
N ARG A 60 -19.35 7.83 -0.22
CA ARG A 60 -18.62 8.84 -1.01
C ARG A 60 -17.13 8.75 -0.73
N ASN A 61 -16.31 8.81 -1.79
CA ASN A 61 -14.84 8.82 -1.73
C ASN A 61 -14.25 7.73 -0.80
N PRO A 62 -14.55 6.43 -1.02
CA PRO A 62 -14.01 5.38 -0.19
C PRO A 62 -12.49 5.32 -0.34
N THR A 63 -11.76 5.41 0.76
CA THR A 63 -10.31 5.18 0.79
C THR A 63 -10.05 3.79 1.34
N VAL A 64 -9.31 2.97 0.59
CA VAL A 64 -8.94 1.61 1.02
C VAL A 64 -7.52 1.64 1.55
N THR A 65 -7.36 1.51 2.87
CA THR A 65 -6.06 1.43 3.55
C THR A 65 -5.88 0.02 4.09
N ASP A 66 -4.82 -0.68 3.68
CA ASP A 66 -4.51 -2.06 4.13
C ASP A 66 -5.65 -3.08 3.97
N GLY A 67 -6.51 -2.89 2.97
CA GLY A 67 -7.66 -3.76 2.70
C GLY A 67 -8.89 -3.45 3.54
N ASP A 68 -8.81 -2.48 4.45
CA ASP A 68 -9.96 -1.92 5.13
C ASP A 68 -10.50 -0.71 4.35
N VAL A 69 -11.80 -0.68 4.13
CA VAL A 69 -12.48 0.42 3.43
C VAL A 69 -12.91 1.42 4.48
N GLN A 70 -12.18 2.53 4.61
CA GLN A 70 -12.60 3.63 5.47
C GLN A 70 -13.56 4.54 4.69
N PRO A 71 -14.82 4.65 5.11
CA PRO A 71 -15.77 5.54 4.46
C PRO A 71 -15.58 6.97 4.99
N LEU A 72 -15.41 7.93 4.08
CA LEU A 72 -15.26 9.34 4.43
C LEU A 72 -16.63 10.01 4.74
N SER A 73 -17.71 9.52 4.13
CA SER A 73 -19.10 9.94 4.35
C SER A 73 -20.04 8.81 3.96
N ILE A 74 -20.95 8.47 4.88
CA ILE A 74 -22.03 7.49 4.69
C ILE A 74 -23.35 8.26 4.80
N ASP A 75 -24.03 8.45 3.66
CA ASP A 75 -25.33 9.10 3.64
C ASP A 75 -26.43 8.03 3.53
N PRO A 76 -27.36 7.93 4.49
CA PRO A 76 -28.51 7.05 4.35
C PRO A 76 -29.52 7.64 3.35
N ILE A 77 -29.93 6.81 2.39
CA ILE A 77 -30.90 7.13 1.35
C ILE A 77 -32.15 6.27 1.57
N PRO A 78 -33.32 6.86 1.86
CA PRO A 78 -34.53 6.09 2.07
C PRO A 78 -35.03 5.47 0.76
N PHE A 79 -35.67 4.31 0.89
CA PHE A 79 -36.39 3.69 -0.22
C PHE A 79 -37.72 4.40 -0.50
N ARG A 80 -38.14 4.37 -1.76
CA ARG A 80 -39.39 4.98 -2.20
C ARG A 80 -40.58 4.23 -1.62
N THR A 81 -41.38 4.89 -0.77
CA THR A 81 -42.62 4.35 -0.19
C THR A 81 -43.85 4.99 -0.86
N PRO A 82 -44.61 4.26 -1.71
CA PRO A 82 -45.79 4.82 -2.33
C PRO A 82 -46.93 5.00 -1.31
N PRO A 83 -47.75 6.07 -1.42
CA PRO A 83 -48.83 6.34 -0.45
C PRO A 83 -49.91 5.24 -0.34
N LYS A 84 -50.08 4.46 -1.42
CA LYS A 84 -51.05 3.35 -1.48
C LYS A 84 -50.40 1.98 -1.23
N GLY A 85 -49.18 1.96 -0.71
CA GLY A 85 -48.37 0.74 -0.61
C GLY A 85 -47.74 0.33 -1.95
N TYR A 86 -46.98 -0.76 -1.93
CA TYR A 86 -46.27 -1.26 -3.10
C TYR A 86 -47.17 -2.12 -3.97
N ASN A 87 -47.27 -1.78 -5.26
CA ASN A 87 -47.87 -2.68 -6.25
C ASN A 87 -46.82 -3.58 -6.88
N HIS A 88 -47.27 -4.57 -7.65
CA HIS A 88 -46.39 -5.48 -8.39
C HIS A 88 -45.36 -4.72 -9.26
N SER A 89 -45.79 -3.70 -10.01
CA SER A 89 -44.88 -2.88 -10.82
C SER A 89 -43.86 -2.08 -10.00
N ASP A 90 -44.20 -1.70 -8.77
CA ASP A 90 -43.31 -0.92 -7.89
C ASP A 90 -42.15 -1.78 -7.38
N LEU A 91 -42.37 -3.09 -7.21
CA LEU A 91 -41.37 -4.05 -6.74
C LEU A 91 -40.61 -4.77 -7.86
N TYR A 92 -41.29 -5.08 -8.96
CA TYR A 92 -40.71 -5.87 -10.05
C TYR A 92 -40.22 -5.04 -11.23
N GLY A 93 -40.40 -3.71 -11.19
CA GLY A 93 -39.93 -2.79 -12.23
C GLY A 93 -40.54 -3.01 -13.62
N PRO A 94 -40.20 -2.16 -14.60
CA PRO A 94 -40.53 -2.38 -15.99
C PRO A 94 -39.64 -3.49 -16.56
N GLY A 95 -40.23 -4.67 -16.83
CA GLY A 95 -39.48 -5.82 -17.39
C GLY A 95 -39.71 -7.14 -16.65
N GLY A 96 -40.34 -7.11 -15.47
CA GLY A 96 -40.70 -8.32 -14.73
C GLY A 96 -39.49 -9.03 -14.15
N HIS A 97 -38.76 -8.34 -13.27
CA HIS A 97 -37.66 -8.95 -12.52
C HIS A 97 -38.16 -10.22 -11.78
N GLU A 98 -37.27 -11.20 -11.56
CA GLU A 98 -37.68 -12.46 -10.91
C GLU A 98 -37.92 -12.28 -9.39
N LEU A 99 -37.31 -11.26 -8.78
CA LEU A 99 -37.36 -10.99 -7.34
C LEU A 99 -37.90 -9.57 -7.06
N PRO A 100 -38.58 -9.37 -5.92
CA PRO A 100 -39.02 -8.04 -5.50
C PRO A 100 -37.84 -7.19 -5.06
N SER A 101 -37.83 -5.94 -5.53
CA SER A 101 -36.74 -4.98 -5.33
C SER A 101 -37.28 -3.63 -4.88
N PHE A 102 -36.56 -2.97 -3.98
CA PHE A 102 -36.86 -1.61 -3.53
C PHE A 102 -36.07 -0.60 -4.35
N ALA A 103 -36.75 0.39 -4.92
CA ALA A 103 -36.10 1.52 -5.56
C ALA A 103 -35.79 2.63 -4.54
N ILE A 104 -34.65 3.32 -4.67
CA ILE A 104 -34.40 4.57 -3.94
C ILE A 104 -35.35 5.68 -4.41
N THR A 105 -35.45 6.74 -3.60
CA THR A 105 -36.30 7.89 -3.95
C THR A 105 -35.81 8.57 -5.25
N PRO A 106 -36.71 9.13 -6.08
CA PRO A 106 -36.33 9.80 -7.33
C PRO A 106 -35.32 10.94 -7.11
N ALA A 107 -35.50 11.74 -6.05
CA ALA A 107 -34.56 12.81 -5.70
C ALA A 107 -33.15 12.30 -5.39
N ALA A 108 -33.03 11.13 -4.75
CA ALA A 108 -31.75 10.50 -4.51
C ALA A 108 -31.15 9.92 -5.80
N ALA A 109 -31.99 9.34 -6.67
CA ALA A 109 -31.57 8.84 -7.97
C ALA A 109 -31.00 9.96 -8.87
N ASP A 110 -31.62 11.14 -8.86
CA ASP A 110 -31.16 12.31 -9.61
C ASP A 110 -29.81 12.86 -9.09
N SER A 111 -29.49 12.59 -7.82
CA SER A 111 -28.23 13.00 -7.19
C SER A 111 -27.06 12.04 -7.44
N LEU A 112 -27.32 10.86 -8.02
CA LEU A 112 -26.29 9.89 -8.34
C LEU A 112 -25.56 10.27 -9.64
N PRO A 113 -24.22 10.07 -9.72
CA PRO A 113 -23.49 10.30 -10.96
C PRO A 113 -24.02 9.39 -12.08
N SER A 114 -24.30 9.97 -13.25
CA SER A 114 -24.78 9.25 -14.44
C SER A 114 -23.77 8.25 -15.05
N THR A 115 -22.59 8.12 -14.44
CA THR A 115 -21.47 7.28 -14.88
C THR A 115 -21.38 5.94 -14.14
N LEU A 116 -22.33 5.61 -13.26
CA LEU A 116 -22.39 4.30 -12.62
C LEU A 116 -22.71 3.23 -13.70
N PRO A 117 -21.97 2.09 -13.74
CA PRO A 117 -22.20 1.02 -14.70
C PRO A 117 -23.62 0.42 -14.57
N PRO A 118 -24.11 -0.36 -15.56
CA PRO A 118 -25.50 -0.80 -15.69
C PRO A 118 -25.83 -1.96 -14.76
N PHE A 119 -25.40 -1.89 -13.50
CA PHE A 119 -26.25 -2.45 -12.45
C PHE A 119 -27.41 -1.48 -12.33
N ASP A 120 -28.62 -2.00 -12.18
CA ASP A 120 -29.83 -1.21 -11.97
C ASP A 120 -29.70 -0.45 -10.63
N SER A 121 -28.86 0.59 -10.59
CA SER A 121 -28.18 1.12 -9.38
C SER A 121 -29.11 1.82 -8.41
N ASN A 122 -30.38 1.90 -8.77
CA ASN A 122 -31.44 2.49 -7.99
C ASN A 122 -32.23 1.39 -7.24
N ARG A 123 -32.14 0.13 -7.65
CA ARG A 123 -32.97 -0.96 -7.11
C ARG A 123 -32.14 -1.95 -6.28
N PHE A 124 -32.71 -2.37 -5.16
CA PHE A 124 -32.09 -3.26 -4.18
C PHE A 124 -33.01 -4.45 -3.92
N ASP A 125 -32.53 -5.66 -4.23
CA ASP A 125 -33.30 -6.88 -4.06
C ASP A 125 -33.35 -7.29 -2.59
N VAL A 126 -34.55 -7.49 -2.07
CA VAL A 126 -34.78 -8.03 -0.73
C VAL A 126 -35.84 -9.11 -0.86
N SER A 127 -35.42 -10.37 -0.68
CA SER A 127 -36.33 -11.52 -0.67
C SER A 127 -37.44 -11.32 0.38
N VAL A 128 -38.70 -11.61 0.01
CA VAL A 128 -39.85 -11.49 0.93
C VAL A 128 -39.68 -12.37 2.16
N GLY A 129 -39.14 -13.59 1.97
CA GLY A 129 -38.90 -14.51 3.07
C GLY A 129 -37.87 -13.96 4.05
N ASP A 130 -36.75 -13.46 3.54
CA ASP A 130 -35.68 -12.89 4.36
C ASP A 130 -36.15 -11.60 5.06
N HIS A 131 -36.93 -10.76 4.36
CA HIS A 131 -37.57 -9.59 4.92
C HIS A 131 -38.42 -9.95 6.15
N GLU A 132 -39.32 -10.92 6.02
CA GLU A 132 -40.22 -11.31 7.13
C GLU A 132 -39.46 -11.96 8.30
N ILE A 133 -38.42 -12.74 8.02
CA ILE A 133 -37.56 -13.31 9.07
C ILE A 133 -36.87 -12.18 9.85
N ILE A 134 -36.20 -11.26 9.17
CA ILE A 134 -35.50 -10.13 9.80
C ILE A 134 -36.50 -9.24 10.55
N ARG A 135 -37.64 -8.94 9.94
CA ARG A 135 -38.72 -8.17 10.56
C ARG A 135 -39.21 -8.82 11.85
N SER A 136 -39.46 -10.13 11.82
CA SER A 136 -39.91 -10.87 13.00
C SER A 136 -38.86 -10.86 14.12
N PHE A 137 -37.57 -10.97 13.77
CA PHE A 137 -36.46 -10.94 14.70
C PHE A 137 -36.33 -9.57 15.37
N VAL A 138 -36.29 -8.48 14.59
CA VAL A 138 -36.15 -7.10 15.10
C VAL A 138 -37.34 -6.75 15.98
N ARG A 139 -38.57 -7.09 15.58
CA ARG A 139 -39.77 -6.84 16.39
C ARG A 139 -39.76 -7.61 17.71
N ARG A 140 -39.34 -8.88 17.72
CA ARG A 140 -39.21 -9.66 18.96
C ARG A 140 -38.13 -9.09 19.87
N MET A 141 -37.01 -8.65 19.32
CA MET A 141 -35.93 -8.03 20.08
C MET A 141 -36.37 -6.72 20.73
N LEU A 142 -37.16 -5.90 20.03
CA LEU A 142 -37.66 -4.62 20.51
C LEU A 142 -38.95 -4.70 21.34
N ASN A 143 -39.48 -5.89 21.59
CA ASN A 143 -40.66 -6.08 22.44
C ASN A 143 -40.23 -6.65 23.79
N PHE A 144 -39.96 -5.79 24.76
CA PHE A 144 -39.42 -6.18 26.05
C PHE A 144 -39.97 -5.32 27.20
N THR A 145 -39.92 -5.90 28.39
CA THR A 145 -40.21 -5.20 29.65
C THR A 145 -39.13 -5.56 30.66
N PHE A 146 -38.54 -4.55 31.28
CA PHE A 146 -37.48 -4.68 32.27
C PHE A 146 -37.88 -3.98 33.56
N VAL A 147 -37.75 -4.73 34.65
CA VAL A 147 -38.01 -4.29 36.02
C VAL A 147 -36.89 -4.89 36.86
N ASN A 148 -35.89 -4.07 37.25
CA ASN A 148 -34.80 -4.40 38.18
C ASN A 148 -34.50 -5.91 38.34
N GLN A 149 -33.90 -6.53 37.33
CA GLN A 149 -33.51 -7.95 37.36
C GLN A 149 -32.00 -8.13 37.46
N ASP A 150 -31.59 -9.24 38.10
CA ASP A 150 -30.20 -9.70 38.20
C ASP A 150 -29.63 -10.27 36.88
N GLN A 151 -30.41 -10.25 35.78
CA GLN A 151 -30.01 -10.80 34.48
C GLN A 151 -29.69 -9.71 33.46
N LEU A 152 -28.54 -9.85 32.80
CA LEU A 152 -28.14 -9.06 31.63
C LEU A 152 -29.00 -9.47 30.43
N THR A 153 -29.87 -8.57 29.98
CA THR A 153 -30.75 -8.77 28.83
C THR A 153 -30.61 -7.59 27.87
N VAL A 154 -31.15 -7.69 26.65
CA VAL A 154 -31.20 -6.53 25.73
C VAL A 154 -31.86 -5.32 26.40
N ALA A 155 -32.88 -5.58 27.22
CA ALA A 155 -33.60 -4.56 27.96
C ALA A 155 -32.76 -3.86 29.05
N SER A 156 -31.76 -4.53 29.64
CA SER A 156 -30.86 -3.90 30.62
C SER A 156 -29.93 -2.87 29.96
N ALA A 157 -29.60 -3.05 28.67
CA ALA A 157 -28.82 -2.05 27.92
C ALA A 157 -29.61 -0.74 27.76
N PHE A 158 -30.93 -0.82 27.61
CA PHE A 158 -31.81 0.35 27.61
C PHE A 158 -32.03 0.91 29.04
N ALA A 159 -31.98 0.08 30.08
CA ALA A 159 -32.26 0.52 31.46
C ALA A 159 -31.10 1.26 32.15
N TYR A 160 -29.86 0.86 31.91
CA TYR A 160 -28.70 1.33 32.70
C TYR A 160 -27.87 2.45 32.05
N GLY A 161 -28.36 3.10 31.01
CA GLY A 161 -27.75 4.32 30.47
C GLY A 161 -26.88 4.08 29.25
N VAL A 162 -27.57 3.93 28.12
CA VAL A 162 -27.04 4.31 26.80
C VAL A 162 -28.04 5.29 26.21
N ASP A 163 -27.56 6.30 25.50
CA ASP A 163 -28.38 7.09 24.58
C ASP A 163 -29.13 6.10 23.66
N VAL A 164 -30.47 6.11 23.72
CA VAL A 164 -31.32 5.19 22.95
C VAL A 164 -31.01 5.33 21.46
N ALA A 165 -30.70 6.53 20.98
CA ALA A 165 -30.31 6.76 19.60
C ALA A 165 -28.98 6.08 19.25
N ALA A 166 -27.97 6.21 20.10
CA ALA A 166 -26.66 5.56 19.90
C ALA A 166 -26.77 4.03 19.95
N LEU A 167 -27.58 3.49 20.88
CA LEU A 167 -27.81 2.05 20.98
C LEU A 167 -28.51 1.51 19.74
N MET A 168 -29.55 2.21 19.26
CA MET A 168 -30.23 1.87 18.01
C MET A 168 -29.31 1.97 16.80
N GLY A 169 -28.45 2.99 16.74
CA GLY A 169 -27.41 3.11 15.71
C GLY A 169 -26.49 1.90 15.68
N ASN A 170 -25.91 1.53 16.83
CA ASN A 170 -25.02 0.38 16.96
C ASN A 170 -25.70 -0.95 16.61
N MET A 171 -26.99 -1.12 16.99
CA MET A 171 -27.79 -2.29 16.60
C MET A 171 -27.96 -2.35 15.08
N THR A 172 -28.32 -1.23 14.45
CA THR A 172 -28.56 -1.16 13.01
C THR A 172 -27.28 -1.37 12.21
N ASP A 173 -26.14 -0.84 12.67
CA ASP A 173 -24.83 -1.08 12.06
C ASP A 173 -24.36 -2.53 12.22
N SER A 174 -24.62 -3.15 13.36
CA SER A 174 -24.32 -4.57 13.57
C SER A 174 -25.16 -5.46 12.64
N LEU A 175 -26.47 -5.19 12.52
CA LEU A 175 -27.35 -5.87 11.57
C LEU A 175 -26.87 -5.67 10.13
N THR A 176 -26.51 -4.44 9.76
CA THR A 176 -25.99 -4.11 8.43
C THR A 176 -24.73 -4.91 8.11
N ASN A 177 -23.79 -4.98 9.06
CA ASN A 177 -22.56 -5.74 8.88
C ASN A 177 -22.82 -7.24 8.72
N LEU A 178 -23.73 -7.82 9.49
CA LEU A 178 -24.12 -9.23 9.36
C LEU A 178 -24.72 -9.54 8.00
N ILE A 179 -25.58 -8.65 7.48
CA ILE A 179 -26.17 -8.80 6.13
C ILE A 179 -25.06 -8.68 5.06
N ARG A 180 -24.17 -7.70 5.20
CA ARG A 180 -23.08 -7.43 4.26
C ARG A 180 -22.06 -8.56 4.18
N THR A 181 -21.77 -9.26 5.28
CA THR A 181 -20.82 -10.38 5.32
C THR A 181 -21.51 -11.75 5.33
N GLY A 182 -22.81 -11.79 5.04
CA GLY A 182 -23.58 -13.02 5.03
C GLY A 182 -23.17 -14.00 3.92
N PRO A 183 -23.62 -15.27 3.98
CA PRO A 183 -23.28 -16.29 2.99
C PRO A 183 -23.80 -15.97 1.57
N ASN A 184 -24.87 -15.17 1.47
CA ASN A 184 -25.45 -14.70 0.20
C ASN A 184 -25.02 -13.27 -0.14
N ALA A 185 -23.91 -12.78 0.43
CA ALA A 185 -23.42 -11.45 0.14
C ALA A 185 -23.00 -11.31 -1.32
N THR A 186 -23.50 -10.26 -1.99
CA THR A 186 -23.05 -9.88 -3.32
C THR A 186 -21.72 -9.14 -3.20
N VAL A 187 -20.65 -9.78 -3.65
CA VAL A 187 -19.33 -9.16 -3.68
C VAL A 187 -19.18 -8.37 -4.97
N VAL A 188 -18.99 -7.07 -4.84
CA VAL A 188 -18.63 -6.21 -5.98
C VAL A 188 -17.12 -6.16 -6.06
N GLU A 189 -16.56 -6.72 -7.13
CA GLU A 189 -15.13 -6.64 -7.39
C GLU A 189 -14.76 -5.22 -7.86
N GLY A 190 -13.80 -4.60 -7.16
CA GLY A 190 -13.25 -3.30 -7.51
C GLY A 190 -11.76 -3.38 -7.82
N VAL A 191 -11.27 -2.53 -8.72
CA VAL A 191 -9.83 -2.41 -8.99
C VAL A 191 -9.22 -1.44 -7.97
N VAL A 192 -8.41 -1.97 -7.06
CA VAL A 192 -7.64 -1.15 -6.11
C VAL A 192 -6.26 -0.86 -6.72
N LEU A 193 -6.03 0.40 -7.11
CA LEU A 193 -4.71 0.85 -7.56
C LEU A 193 -3.82 1.09 -6.34
N ARG A 194 -2.67 0.41 -6.27
CA ARG A 194 -1.66 0.65 -5.25
C ARG A 194 -0.48 1.41 -5.87
N PRO A 195 0.16 2.33 -5.12
CA PRO A 195 1.38 2.96 -5.60
C PRO A 195 2.47 1.90 -5.73
N GLU A 196 2.93 1.66 -6.96
CA GLU A 196 4.06 0.77 -7.25
C GLU A 196 5.30 1.61 -7.59
N THR A 197 6.45 1.23 -7.02
CA THR A 197 7.70 1.94 -7.24
C THR A 197 8.33 1.53 -8.57
N PHE A 198 8.19 2.37 -9.60
CA PHE A 198 8.89 2.18 -10.87
C PHE A 198 10.31 2.72 -10.79
N ILE A 199 11.31 1.84 -10.87
CA ILE A 199 12.73 2.22 -10.93
C ILE A 199 13.10 2.45 -12.40
N SER A 200 13.36 3.71 -12.76
CA SER A 200 13.92 4.06 -14.08
C SER A 200 15.44 4.05 -14.00
N VAL A 201 16.08 3.04 -14.62
CA VAL A 201 17.54 2.97 -14.71
C VAL A 201 18.03 3.79 -15.89
N GLN A 202 18.70 4.91 -15.63
CA GLN A 202 19.31 5.75 -16.65
C GLN A 202 20.66 5.18 -17.08
N TRP A 203 20.75 4.44 -18.20
CA TRP A 203 22.03 3.88 -18.67
C TRP A 203 23.03 4.92 -19.21
N ALA A 204 22.59 6.17 -19.42
CA ALA A 204 23.38 7.22 -20.05
C ALA A 204 24.67 7.57 -19.28
N TRP A 205 24.66 7.49 -17.93
CA TRP A 205 25.86 7.80 -17.13
C TRP A 205 26.95 6.73 -17.24
N LEU A 206 26.64 5.52 -17.68
CA LEU A 206 27.62 4.46 -17.93
C LEU A 206 28.41 4.67 -19.24
N ALA A 207 27.95 5.54 -20.14
CA ALA A 207 28.66 5.82 -21.39
C ALA A 207 30.06 6.41 -21.14
N LEU A 208 30.19 7.30 -20.15
CA LEU A 208 31.46 7.94 -19.80
C LEU A 208 32.53 6.96 -19.27
N PRO A 209 32.27 6.13 -18.24
CA PRO A 209 33.26 5.16 -17.77
C PRO A 209 33.61 4.12 -18.85
N ILE A 210 32.63 3.68 -19.66
CA ILE A 210 32.90 2.77 -20.79
C ILE A 210 33.83 3.44 -21.82
N ALA A 211 33.55 4.68 -22.21
CA ALA A 211 34.39 5.43 -23.13
C ALA A 211 35.81 5.63 -22.59
N LEU A 212 35.95 5.91 -21.29
CA LEU A 212 37.25 6.07 -20.63
C LEU A 212 38.08 4.79 -20.67
N VAL A 213 37.45 3.64 -20.39
CA VAL A 213 38.11 2.33 -20.46
C VAL A 213 38.56 2.04 -21.90
N LEU A 214 37.70 2.28 -22.89
CA LEU A 214 38.05 2.07 -24.30
C LEU A 214 39.18 3.00 -24.77
N LEU A 215 39.14 4.28 -24.39
CA LEU A 215 40.18 5.24 -24.73
C LEU A 215 41.51 4.90 -24.06
N SER A 216 41.50 4.47 -22.79
CA SER A 216 42.74 4.06 -22.10
C SER A 216 43.35 2.79 -22.72
N ALA A 217 42.53 1.82 -23.10
CA ALA A 217 42.97 0.63 -23.82
C ALA A 217 43.54 0.99 -25.20
N ALA A 218 42.87 1.86 -25.96
CA ALA A 218 43.35 2.34 -27.26
C ALA A 218 44.68 3.10 -27.12
N PHE A 219 44.79 3.97 -26.12
CA PHE A 219 46.02 4.71 -25.82
C PHE A 219 47.19 3.78 -25.47
N LEU A 220 46.92 2.74 -24.67
CA LEU A 220 47.93 1.73 -24.33
C LEU A 220 48.41 0.97 -25.56
N VAL A 221 47.47 0.53 -26.42
CA VAL A 221 47.80 -0.18 -27.67
C VAL A 221 48.59 0.75 -28.60
N ALA A 222 48.17 1.99 -28.77
CA ALA A 222 48.91 2.97 -29.56
C ALA A 222 50.33 3.17 -29.02
N THR A 223 50.49 3.30 -27.69
CA THR A 223 51.80 3.42 -27.05
C THR A 223 52.68 2.20 -27.31
N LEU A 224 52.11 0.99 -27.25
CA LEU A 224 52.84 -0.24 -27.57
C LEU A 224 53.27 -0.30 -29.04
N LEU A 225 52.40 0.10 -29.97
CA LEU A 225 52.70 0.11 -31.40
C LEU A 225 53.77 1.17 -31.75
N VAL A 226 53.66 2.38 -31.21
CA VAL A 226 54.64 3.45 -31.39
C VAL A 226 55.97 3.06 -30.76
N SER A 227 55.97 2.54 -29.54
CA SER A 227 57.16 2.05 -28.86
C SER A 227 57.86 0.94 -29.67
N ARG A 228 57.09 0.01 -30.25
CA ARG A 228 57.59 -1.02 -31.17
C ARG A 228 58.20 -0.40 -32.44
N ARG A 229 57.53 0.56 -33.07
CA ARG A 229 57.98 1.19 -34.32
C ARG A 229 59.28 1.96 -34.12
N HIS A 230 59.40 2.69 -33.01
CA HIS A 230 60.62 3.44 -32.66
C HIS A 230 61.71 2.57 -32.03
N SER A 231 61.50 1.24 -31.93
CA SER A 231 62.45 0.30 -31.33
C SER A 231 62.96 0.76 -29.96
N VAL A 232 62.09 1.41 -29.18
CA VAL A 232 62.46 1.94 -27.87
C VAL A 232 62.82 0.74 -26.98
N PRO A 233 64.05 0.68 -26.43
CA PRO A 233 64.44 -0.48 -25.66
C PRO A 233 63.57 -0.61 -24.41
N LEU A 234 62.98 -1.79 -24.20
CA LEU A 234 62.09 -2.09 -23.09
C LEU A 234 62.90 -2.32 -21.81
N TRP A 235 63.28 -1.24 -21.14
CA TRP A 235 63.99 -1.27 -19.86
C TRP A 235 63.03 -1.44 -18.67
N LYS A 236 62.14 -2.43 -18.71
CA LYS A 236 61.10 -2.57 -17.67
C LYS A 236 61.67 -2.73 -16.24
N SER A 237 62.90 -3.22 -16.08
CA SER A 237 63.52 -3.46 -14.76
C SER A 237 65.03 -3.82 -14.80
N GLY A 238 65.80 -3.36 -15.80
CA GLY A 238 67.22 -3.75 -15.96
C GLY A 238 68.21 -2.74 -15.37
N LEU A 239 69.26 -3.22 -14.70
CA LEU A 239 70.42 -2.41 -14.28
C LEU A 239 71.45 -2.20 -15.42
N LEU A 240 71.26 -2.88 -16.55
CA LEU A 240 72.10 -2.78 -17.75
C LEU A 240 72.26 -1.36 -18.32
N PRO A 241 71.19 -0.55 -18.54
CA PRO A 241 71.36 0.81 -19.04
C PRO A 241 72.18 1.66 -18.06
N TYR A 242 72.01 1.44 -16.76
CA TYR A 242 72.79 2.13 -15.74
C TYR A 242 74.28 1.79 -15.86
N ILE A 243 74.66 0.52 -15.97
CA ILE A 243 76.07 0.10 -16.11
C ILE A 243 76.74 0.72 -17.36
N PHE A 244 76.05 0.72 -18.50
CA PHE A 244 76.64 1.16 -19.77
C PHE A 244 76.61 2.67 -20.00
N HIS A 245 75.61 3.40 -19.49
CA HIS A 245 75.46 4.82 -19.83
C HIS A 245 76.05 5.79 -18.81
N ASN A 246 76.22 5.43 -17.51
CA ASN A 246 76.95 6.30 -16.57
C ASN A 246 77.33 5.67 -15.20
N GLY A 247 77.00 4.41 -14.95
CA GLY A 247 77.01 3.83 -13.60
C GLY A 247 78.27 3.06 -13.23
N LEU A 248 79.15 2.74 -14.18
CA LEU A 248 80.40 2.01 -13.96
C LEU A 248 81.61 2.92 -14.18
N ALA A 249 82.30 3.26 -13.10
CA ALA A 249 83.53 4.05 -13.12
C ALA A 249 84.72 3.17 -13.54
N GLY A 250 85.55 3.64 -14.46
CA GLY A 250 86.73 2.89 -14.91
C GLY A 250 87.13 3.24 -16.35
N GLU A 251 88.30 2.74 -16.76
CA GLU A 251 88.78 2.91 -18.12
C GLU A 251 88.02 1.98 -19.07
N TRP A 252 87.14 2.58 -19.87
CA TRP A 252 86.54 1.92 -21.02
C TRP A 252 87.49 2.04 -22.19
N LYS A 253 87.66 0.97 -22.96
CA LYS A 253 88.39 1.06 -24.22
C LYS A 253 87.67 2.07 -25.11
N GLU A 254 88.45 2.87 -25.84
CA GLU A 254 87.92 3.94 -26.69
C GLU A 254 86.89 3.42 -27.72
N GLU A 255 87.10 2.20 -28.22
CA GLU A 255 86.16 1.48 -29.10
C GLU A 255 84.81 1.14 -28.44
N GLU A 256 84.82 0.75 -27.15
CA GLU A 256 83.62 0.43 -26.38
C GLU A 256 82.83 1.70 -26.06
N ARG A 257 83.55 2.76 -25.67
CA ARG A 257 83.00 4.08 -25.39
C ARG A 257 82.29 4.65 -26.61
N ARG A 258 82.92 4.60 -27.80
CA ARG A 258 82.27 5.03 -29.05
C ARG A 258 81.04 4.20 -29.40
N ALA A 259 81.09 2.88 -29.23
CA ALA A 259 79.95 2.02 -29.52
C ALA A 259 78.72 2.33 -28.63
N ILE A 260 78.95 2.74 -27.38
CA ILE A 260 77.90 3.19 -26.45
C ILE A 260 77.35 4.56 -26.86
N TYR A 261 78.21 5.55 -27.11
CA TYR A 261 77.79 6.91 -27.50
C TYR A 261 77.07 6.96 -28.84
N GLU A 262 77.48 6.15 -29.81
CA GLU A 262 76.81 6.05 -31.11
C GLU A 262 75.52 5.23 -31.08
N GLY A 263 75.09 4.76 -29.90
CA GLY A 263 73.84 4.03 -29.73
C GLY A 263 73.83 2.63 -30.36
N ARG A 264 75.01 2.10 -30.73
CA ARG A 264 75.12 0.71 -31.21
C ARG A 264 74.82 -0.29 -30.10
N VAL A 265 75.04 0.09 -28.84
CA VAL A 265 74.81 -0.75 -27.64
C VAL A 265 73.49 -0.39 -26.94
N ASN A 266 72.39 -0.22 -27.70
CA ASN A 266 71.08 0.16 -27.13
C ASN A 266 70.11 -1.03 -26.97
N LYS A 267 70.43 -2.20 -27.52
CA LYS A 267 69.57 -3.40 -27.42
C LYS A 267 69.97 -4.25 -26.22
N ARG A 268 68.99 -4.56 -25.36
CA ARG A 268 69.17 -5.43 -24.17
C ARG A 268 70.02 -6.69 -24.42
N PRO A 269 69.77 -7.55 -25.43
CA PRO A 269 70.57 -8.77 -25.62
C PRO A 269 72.03 -8.49 -25.96
N GLU A 270 72.33 -7.36 -26.59
CA GLU A 270 73.71 -6.96 -26.89
C GLU A 270 74.44 -6.48 -25.64
N MET A 271 73.78 -5.66 -24.81
CA MET A 271 74.32 -5.27 -23.50
C MET A 271 74.49 -6.46 -22.57
N GLU A 272 73.55 -7.40 -22.54
CA GLU A 272 73.68 -8.61 -21.72
C GLU A 272 74.89 -9.45 -22.17
N ARG A 273 75.10 -9.60 -23.48
CA ARG A 273 76.27 -10.31 -24.00
C ARG A 273 77.58 -9.63 -23.60
N ARG A 274 77.65 -8.31 -23.67
CA ARG A 274 78.86 -7.55 -23.28
C ARG A 274 79.06 -7.53 -21.77
N ALA A 275 77.99 -7.39 -20.99
CA ALA A 275 78.04 -7.37 -19.52
C ALA A 275 78.59 -8.67 -18.94
N ARG A 276 78.37 -9.82 -19.59
CA ARG A 276 78.96 -11.10 -19.16
C ARG A 276 80.49 -11.08 -19.09
N GLY A 277 81.15 -10.23 -19.88
CA GLY A 277 82.61 -10.06 -19.88
C GLY A 277 83.11 -8.90 -19.01
N ILE A 278 82.23 -8.21 -18.29
CA ILE A 278 82.58 -7.05 -17.46
C ILE A 278 82.54 -7.46 -15.99
N GLY A 279 83.70 -7.48 -15.33
CA GLY A 279 83.80 -7.53 -13.88
C GLY A 279 83.51 -6.15 -13.31
N ALA A 280 82.70 -6.08 -12.25
CA ALA A 280 82.48 -4.85 -11.51
C ALA A 280 82.62 -5.13 -10.01
N LYS A 281 83.35 -4.26 -9.30
CA LYS A 281 83.51 -4.30 -7.86
C LYS A 281 83.00 -2.99 -7.29
N LEU A 282 82.19 -3.08 -6.25
CA LEU A 282 81.79 -1.91 -5.49
C LEU A 282 82.99 -1.49 -4.62
N THR A 283 83.52 -0.30 -4.88
CA THR A 283 84.58 0.29 -4.06
C THR A 283 84.07 1.58 -3.43
N ARG A 284 84.62 1.89 -2.26
CA ARG A 284 84.30 3.12 -1.54
C ARG A 284 85.42 4.12 -1.82
N SER A 285 85.04 5.27 -2.37
CA SER A 285 85.95 6.41 -2.55
C SER A 285 86.39 6.95 -1.20
N GLU A 286 87.54 7.64 -1.14
CA GLU A 286 88.05 8.26 0.10
C GLU A 286 87.09 9.33 0.66
N GLU A 287 86.24 9.91 -0.19
CA GLU A 287 85.15 10.83 0.18
C GLU A 287 83.90 10.13 0.74
N GLY A 288 83.93 8.81 0.92
CA GLY A 288 82.86 8.02 1.53
C GLY A 288 81.77 7.54 0.57
N GLU A 289 81.79 7.97 -0.70
CA GLU A 289 80.83 7.58 -1.74
C GLU A 289 81.13 6.18 -2.32
N THR A 290 80.12 5.32 -2.45
CA THR A 290 80.26 3.97 -3.04
C THR A 290 80.05 4.03 -4.54
N ARG A 291 81.06 3.63 -5.33
CA ARG A 291 80.98 3.60 -6.79
C ARG A 291 81.26 2.19 -7.30
N LEU A 292 80.52 1.78 -8.33
CA LEU A 292 80.80 0.55 -9.06
C LEU A 292 82.00 0.82 -9.96
N VAL A 293 83.10 0.09 -9.75
CA VAL A 293 84.32 0.22 -10.53
C VAL A 293 84.55 -1.04 -11.36
N ARG A 294 84.93 -0.88 -12.64
CA ARG A 294 85.28 -2.01 -13.52
C ARG A 294 86.55 -2.71 -13.02
N VAL A 295 86.54 -4.05 -12.98
CA VAL A 295 87.67 -4.92 -12.58
C VAL A 295 88.04 -5.86 -13.72
#